data_AF-A0A7J2TWM3-F1
#
_entry.id   AF-A0A7J2TWM3-F1
#
_cell.length_a   1.000
_cell.length_b   1.000
_cell.length_c   1.000
_cell.angle_alpha   90.00
_cell.angle_beta   90.00
_cell.angle_gamma   90.00
#
_symmetry.space_group_name_H-M   'P 1'
#
loop_
_entity.id
_entity.type
_entity.pdbx_description
1 polymer ?
#
loop_
_entity_poly.entity_id
_entity_poly.type
_entity_poly.pdbx_seq_one_letter_code
_entity_poly.pdbx_strand_id
1 'polypeptide(L)'
;MISMKWLTLALIILLILPVMVVAQMQEGRRESAETTLTATTNLPSIEENETDETIKLRERERIAWMEMKTTRSCKVDADCISIICPMVIGRDTPMCVGGICVCGPGRVPRYQVNETKIAICNEIRERIRNIVELIKEKKSETEVEELVRELTKLREENKDCFPSPVSPVPLIALESRIKKAQSVNEFLEEMKNLKEEMLNTITSQNLTGREVAQVIREYNEKRRELVKEFVQRIHEINLERMEEIKEVVVAKHVKWENETLFNVTKITVIVDGKNVTIQPGDNVTIVVEGVIVKSTIPLKVRNNTIEDAETNQSIRETPERVRARIREQVREMRLERKENKPVYVVAASKAGRLLGIIPVNVNVNYEISAIDGTTITVNRPWWSFLVFG
;
A
#
# COMPACT_ATOMS: atom_id res chain seq x y z
N MET A 1 -2.78 48.95 -42.35
CA MET A 1 -2.82 47.86 -43.36
C MET A 1 -2.43 46.56 -42.68
N ILE A 2 -3.41 45.86 -42.11
CA ILE A 2 -3.23 44.57 -41.44
C ILE A 2 -3.58 43.48 -42.46
N SER A 3 -2.64 42.56 -42.63
CA SER A 3 -2.55 41.57 -43.68
C SER A 3 -3.77 40.62 -43.71
N MET A 4 -4.44 40.59 -44.86
CA MET A 4 -5.58 39.71 -45.22
C MET A 4 -5.26 38.20 -45.15
N LYS A 5 -4.02 37.81 -44.83
CA LYS A 5 -3.58 36.40 -44.77
C LYS A 5 -4.03 35.66 -43.51
N TRP A 6 -4.42 36.35 -42.43
CA TRP A 6 -4.88 35.70 -41.20
C TRP A 6 -6.36 35.33 -41.21
N LEU A 7 -7.19 35.97 -42.05
CA LEU A 7 -8.61 35.63 -42.17
C LEU A 7 -8.84 34.29 -42.89
N THR A 8 -7.96 33.93 -43.83
CA THR A 8 -8.04 32.66 -44.56
C THR A 8 -7.63 31.45 -43.73
N LEU A 9 -6.78 31.61 -42.70
CA LEU A 9 -6.41 30.50 -41.81
C LEU A 9 -7.48 30.20 -40.76
N ALA A 10 -8.20 31.23 -40.29
CA ALA A 10 -9.30 31.05 -39.33
C ALA A 10 -10.53 30.36 -39.97
N LEU A 11 -10.76 30.55 -41.28
CA LEU A 11 -11.89 29.91 -41.98
C LEU A 11 -11.68 28.41 -42.25
N ILE A 12 -10.43 27.94 -42.34
CA ILE A 12 -10.13 26.52 -42.60
C ILE A 12 -10.26 25.68 -41.32
N ILE A 13 -10.00 26.27 -40.15
CA ILE A 13 -10.12 25.58 -38.86
C ILE A 13 -11.58 25.37 -38.43
N LEU A 14 -12.51 26.20 -38.93
CA LEU A 14 -13.96 26.08 -38.66
C LEU A 14 -14.70 25.08 -39.57
N LEU A 15 -14.06 24.53 -40.61
CA LEU A 15 -14.66 23.57 -41.54
C LEU A 15 -14.24 22.11 -41.32
N ILE A 16 -13.42 21.81 -40.31
CA ILE A 16 -12.89 20.45 -40.04
C ILE A 16 -13.53 19.79 -38.79
N LEU A 17 -14.46 20.45 -38.10
CA LEU A 17 -15.17 19.88 -36.94
C LEU A 17 -16.68 20.07 -37.10
N PRO A 18 -17.39 19.10 -37.71
CA PRO A 18 -18.20 18.16 -36.90
C PRO A 18 -18.40 16.77 -37.58
N VAL A 19 -17.64 15.73 -37.18
CA VAL A 19 -17.94 14.32 -37.56
C VAL A 19 -17.68 13.34 -36.40
N MET A 20 -17.83 13.74 -35.14
CA MET A 20 -17.71 12.81 -34.00
C MET A 20 -18.73 13.04 -32.89
N VAL A 21 -20.00 13.20 -33.28
CA VAL A 21 -21.14 12.93 -32.39
C VAL A 21 -22.12 12.10 -33.23
N VAL A 22 -22.68 11.04 -32.62
CA VAL A 22 -23.54 10.00 -33.21
C VAL A 22 -22.79 8.72 -33.65
N ALA A 23 -22.36 7.93 -32.67
CA ALA A 23 -22.32 6.46 -32.76
C ALA A 23 -22.21 5.87 -31.36
N GLN A 24 -23.35 5.46 -30.78
CA GLN A 24 -23.53 4.22 -30.01
C GLN A 24 -24.84 4.30 -29.22
N MET A 25 -25.93 4.05 -29.93
CA MET A 25 -27.21 3.62 -29.39
C MET A 25 -27.64 2.42 -30.25
N GLN A 26 -28.02 1.32 -29.59
CA GLN A 26 -28.59 0.08 -30.11
C GLN A 26 -27.68 -0.93 -30.84
N GLU A 27 -27.22 -1.93 -30.08
CA GLU A 27 -27.19 -3.34 -30.46
C GLU A 27 -26.94 -4.14 -29.17
N GLY A 28 -27.54 -5.28 -28.83
CA GLY A 28 -28.53 -6.10 -29.49
C GLY A 28 -28.92 -7.18 -28.48
N ARG A 29 -30.22 -7.31 -28.28
CA ARG A 29 -30.94 -8.46 -27.73
C ARG A 29 -30.39 -9.75 -28.34
N ARG A 30 -29.92 -10.70 -27.52
CA ARG A 30 -29.80 -12.11 -27.91
C ARG A 30 -30.51 -13.00 -26.89
N GLU A 31 -31.56 -13.61 -27.40
CA GLU A 31 -32.33 -14.69 -26.80
C GLU A 31 -31.51 -16.00 -26.76
N SER A 32 -31.74 -16.71 -25.66
CA SER A 32 -31.80 -18.17 -25.48
C SER A 32 -31.04 -19.11 -26.42
N ALA A 33 -30.15 -19.90 -25.83
CA ALA A 33 -30.12 -21.34 -26.08
C ALA A 33 -29.99 -22.06 -24.72
N GLU A 34 -31.03 -22.80 -24.36
CA GLU A 34 -30.98 -23.87 -23.36
C GLU A 34 -30.01 -24.95 -23.87
N THR A 35 -29.01 -25.28 -23.05
CA THR A 35 -28.29 -26.54 -23.19
C THR A 35 -28.41 -27.29 -21.88
N THR A 36 -29.37 -28.21 -21.86
CA THR A 36 -29.50 -29.28 -20.89
C THR A 36 -28.22 -30.13 -20.95
N LEU A 37 -27.44 -30.15 -19.87
CA LEU A 37 -26.34 -31.09 -19.69
C LEU A 37 -26.49 -31.79 -18.33
N THR A 38 -27.17 -32.93 -18.39
CA THR A 38 -26.98 -34.04 -17.46
C THR A 38 -25.56 -34.57 -17.63
N ALA A 39 -24.74 -34.48 -16.59
CA ALA A 39 -23.43 -35.12 -16.53
C ALA A 39 -23.27 -35.88 -15.20
N THR A 40 -23.74 -37.12 -15.21
CA THR A 40 -23.13 -38.23 -14.45
C THR A 40 -21.88 -38.68 -15.20
N THR A 41 -20.70 -38.53 -14.63
CA THR A 41 -19.51 -39.26 -15.09
C THR A 41 -18.55 -39.54 -13.94
N ASN A 42 -18.29 -40.84 -13.78
CA ASN A 42 -17.24 -41.45 -12.99
C ASN A 42 -15.86 -40.83 -13.28
N LEU A 43 -15.05 -40.63 -12.23
CA LEU A 43 -13.63 -40.33 -12.36
C LEU A 43 -12.89 -41.53 -12.99
N PRO A 44 -12.17 -41.35 -14.11
CA PRO A 44 -11.08 -42.23 -14.49
C PRO A 44 -9.79 -41.78 -13.81
N SER A 45 -9.01 -42.75 -13.32
CA SER A 45 -7.64 -42.58 -12.88
C SER A 45 -6.79 -41.99 -14.00
N ILE A 46 -6.28 -40.78 -13.80
CA ILE A 46 -5.32 -40.14 -14.69
C ILE A 46 -3.96 -40.77 -14.39
N GLU A 47 -3.54 -41.73 -15.22
CA GLU A 47 -2.13 -42.08 -15.36
C GLU A 47 -1.47 -40.97 -16.20
N GLU A 48 -0.72 -40.08 -15.54
CA GLU A 48 0.06 -39.03 -16.18
C GLU A 48 1.23 -39.67 -16.94
N ASN A 49 1.09 -39.83 -18.26
CA ASN A 49 2.22 -40.12 -19.14
C ASN A 49 3.13 -38.89 -19.20
N GLU A 50 4.15 -38.88 -18.35
CA GLU A 50 5.19 -37.86 -18.29
C GLU A 50 5.97 -37.88 -19.62
N THR A 51 5.88 -36.79 -20.38
CA THR A 51 6.51 -36.68 -21.71
C THR A 51 8.05 -36.71 -21.63
N ASP A 52 8.72 -37.21 -22.67
CA ASP A 52 10.19 -37.29 -22.74
C ASP A 52 10.89 -35.92 -22.57
N GLU A 53 10.19 -34.82 -22.87
CA GLU A 53 10.70 -33.46 -22.61
C GLU A 53 10.72 -33.09 -21.13
N THR A 54 9.72 -33.49 -20.34
CA THR A 54 9.69 -33.23 -18.89
C THR A 54 10.79 -33.99 -18.14
N ILE A 55 11.16 -35.19 -18.62
CA ILE A 55 12.28 -35.97 -18.09
C ILE A 55 13.61 -35.26 -18.40
N LYS A 56 13.81 -34.84 -19.65
CA LYS A 56 15.02 -34.09 -20.07
C LYS A 56 15.14 -32.74 -19.37
N LEU A 57 14.04 -32.06 -19.06
CA LEU A 57 14.06 -30.80 -18.33
C LEU A 57 14.50 -31.00 -16.88
N ARG A 58 13.95 -32.00 -16.18
CA ARG A 58 14.41 -32.37 -14.83
C ARG A 58 15.87 -32.79 -14.81
N GLU A 59 16.35 -33.48 -15.84
CA GLU A 59 17.73 -33.95 -15.89
C GLU A 59 18.70 -32.78 -16.14
N ARG A 60 18.32 -31.79 -16.96
CA ARG A 60 19.07 -30.53 -17.12
C ARG A 60 19.04 -29.67 -15.86
N GLU A 61 17.90 -29.57 -15.18
CA GLU A 61 17.81 -28.88 -13.90
C GLU A 61 18.68 -29.57 -12.85
N ARG A 62 18.70 -30.91 -12.79
CA ARG A 62 19.53 -31.70 -11.88
C ARG A 62 21.03 -31.53 -12.17
N ILE A 63 21.43 -31.49 -13.44
CA ILE A 63 22.82 -31.22 -13.86
C ILE A 63 23.19 -29.78 -13.52
N ALA A 64 22.33 -28.79 -13.83
CA ALA A 64 22.54 -27.39 -13.47
C ALA A 64 22.60 -27.18 -11.95
N TRP A 65 21.82 -27.93 -11.17
CA TRP A 65 21.86 -27.92 -9.70
C TRP A 65 23.14 -28.57 -9.16
N MET A 66 23.66 -29.60 -9.83
CA MET A 66 24.95 -30.20 -9.50
C MET A 66 26.15 -29.30 -9.90
N GLU A 67 26.03 -28.53 -10.98
CA GLU A 67 27.04 -27.56 -11.45
C GLU A 67 26.96 -26.22 -10.70
N MET A 68 25.80 -25.84 -10.15
CA MET A 68 25.66 -24.73 -9.18
C MET A 68 26.25 -25.03 -7.79
N LYS A 69 27.00 -26.13 -7.63
CA LYS A 69 27.99 -26.27 -6.55
C LYS A 69 29.18 -25.35 -6.81
N THR A 70 28.90 -24.04 -6.76
CA THR A 70 29.91 -23.00 -6.61
C THR A 70 30.79 -23.38 -5.42
N THR A 71 32.05 -23.69 -5.71
CA THR A 71 33.15 -23.74 -4.77
C THR A 71 33.27 -22.36 -4.12
N ARG A 72 32.48 -22.13 -3.08
CA ARG A 72 32.50 -20.88 -2.34
C ARG A 72 33.80 -20.88 -1.53
N SER A 73 34.64 -19.88 -1.79
CA SER A 73 35.83 -19.68 -0.98
C SER A 73 35.41 -19.31 0.44
N CYS A 74 36.03 -19.93 1.43
CA CYS A 74 35.73 -19.68 2.84
C CYS A 74 37.03 -19.48 3.63
N LYS A 75 36.94 -18.78 4.75
CA LYS A 75 38.01 -18.71 5.75
C LYS A 75 37.63 -19.48 7.03
N VAL A 76 36.34 -19.53 7.34
CA VAL A 76 35.79 -20.24 8.51
C VAL A 76 34.50 -20.99 8.13
N ASP A 77 34.12 -21.99 8.93
CA ASP A 77 32.92 -22.80 8.68
C ASP A 77 31.62 -21.97 8.58
N ALA A 78 31.56 -20.83 9.27
CA ALA A 78 30.43 -19.92 9.24
C ALA A 78 30.16 -19.31 7.85
N ASP A 79 31.21 -19.17 7.01
CA ASP A 79 31.08 -18.66 5.64
C ASP A 79 30.30 -19.64 4.74
N CYS A 80 30.22 -20.91 5.15
CA CYS A 80 29.59 -21.99 4.41
C CYS A 80 28.13 -22.24 4.81
N ILE A 81 27.57 -21.49 5.77
CA ILE A 81 26.24 -21.76 6.35
C ILE A 81 25.09 -21.72 5.32
N SER A 82 25.29 -21.05 4.19
CA SER A 82 24.31 -20.97 3.11
C SER A 82 24.31 -22.18 2.16
N ILE A 83 25.26 -23.11 2.29
CA ILE A 83 25.32 -24.31 1.46
C ILE A 83 24.38 -25.36 2.03
N ILE A 84 23.43 -25.82 1.22
CA ILE A 84 22.53 -26.91 1.58
C ILE A 84 23.23 -28.23 1.30
N CYS A 85 23.61 -28.94 2.35
CA CYS A 85 24.22 -30.26 2.23
C CYS A 85 23.16 -31.33 1.96
N PRO A 86 23.31 -32.17 0.92
CA PRO A 86 22.38 -33.25 0.66
C PRO A 86 22.51 -34.29 1.78
N MET A 87 21.40 -34.63 2.43
CA MET A 87 21.34 -35.60 3.55
C MET A 87 21.55 -37.05 3.07
N VAL A 88 22.62 -37.34 2.34
CA VAL A 88 22.83 -38.67 1.76
C VAL A 88 23.34 -39.65 2.82
N ILE A 89 24.08 -39.18 3.83
CA ILE A 89 24.61 -40.01 4.92
C ILE A 89 24.65 -39.19 6.22
N GLY A 90 23.53 -39.07 6.93
CA GLY A 90 23.45 -38.62 8.33
C GLY A 90 24.32 -37.42 8.77
N ARG A 91 23.70 -36.24 8.92
CA ARG A 91 24.29 -35.01 9.53
C ARG A 91 25.53 -34.45 8.81
N ASP A 92 25.54 -34.44 7.48
CA ASP A 92 26.49 -33.60 6.75
C ASP A 92 26.20 -32.12 7.01
N THR A 93 27.17 -31.40 7.57
CA THR A 93 27.09 -29.94 7.76
C THR A 93 28.10 -29.27 6.84
N PRO A 94 27.77 -28.09 6.29
CA PRO A 94 28.71 -27.35 5.47
C PRO A 94 29.87 -26.85 6.34
N MET A 95 31.10 -27.05 5.88
CA MET A 95 32.32 -26.66 6.59
C MET A 95 33.40 -26.19 5.63
N CYS A 96 34.35 -25.41 6.14
CA CYS A 96 35.45 -24.87 5.35
C CYS A 96 36.67 -25.79 5.42
N VAL A 97 37.04 -26.42 4.30
CA VAL A 97 38.20 -27.30 4.20
C VAL A 97 39.07 -26.84 3.05
N GLY A 98 40.33 -26.47 3.34
CA GLY A 98 41.26 -25.99 2.32
C GLY A 98 40.82 -24.70 1.62
N GLY A 99 40.04 -23.85 2.30
CA GLY A 99 39.51 -22.62 1.74
C GLY A 99 38.28 -22.80 0.85
N ILE A 100 37.70 -24.00 0.80
CA ILE A 100 36.50 -24.32 0.00
C ILE A 100 35.43 -24.89 0.92
N CYS A 101 34.19 -24.44 0.73
CA CYS A 101 33.06 -25.01 1.45
C CYS A 101 32.72 -26.40 0.92
N VAL A 102 32.73 -27.39 1.81
CA VAL A 102 32.39 -28.79 1.53
C VAL A 102 31.35 -29.29 2.53
N CYS A 103 30.57 -30.28 2.12
CA CYS A 103 29.69 -31.02 3.03
C CYS A 103 30.42 -32.23 3.55
N GLY A 104 30.39 -32.45 4.86
CA GLY A 104 30.92 -33.68 5.44
C GLY A 104 30.44 -33.90 6.86
N PRO A 105 30.91 -34.98 7.51
CA PRO A 105 30.40 -35.44 8.80
C PRO A 105 30.63 -34.32 9.82
N GLY A 106 29.54 -33.68 10.26
CA GLY A 106 29.64 -32.42 10.96
C GLY A 106 30.56 -32.48 12.17
N ARG A 107 31.31 -31.40 12.40
CA ARG A 107 32.03 -31.24 13.67
C ARG A 107 31.01 -31.36 14.80
N VAL A 108 31.37 -32.10 15.85
CA VAL A 108 30.57 -32.14 17.09
C VAL A 108 30.28 -30.68 17.46
N PRO A 109 29.01 -30.28 17.62
CA PRO A 109 28.68 -28.89 17.90
C PRO A 109 29.50 -28.43 19.10
N ARG A 110 30.20 -27.29 18.95
CA ARG A 110 31.05 -26.72 20.02
C ARG A 110 30.28 -26.39 21.29
N TYR A 111 28.96 -26.34 21.19
CA TYR A 111 28.04 -26.16 22.30
C TYR A 111 27.42 -27.51 22.63
N GLN A 112 27.59 -27.96 23.88
CA GLN A 112 26.80 -29.06 24.41
C GLN A 112 25.34 -28.67 24.30
N VAL A 113 24.61 -29.38 23.43
CA VAL A 113 23.18 -29.20 23.30
C VAL A 113 22.56 -29.69 24.61
N ASN A 114 22.12 -28.76 25.45
CA ASN A 114 21.44 -29.12 26.68
C ASN A 114 20.02 -29.61 26.32
N GLU A 115 19.84 -30.92 26.26
CA GLU A 115 18.57 -31.57 25.91
C GLU A 115 17.41 -31.10 26.80
N THR A 116 17.69 -30.83 28.08
CA THR A 116 16.68 -30.30 29.01
C THR A 116 16.21 -28.90 28.62
N LYS A 117 17.13 -28.03 28.16
CA LYS A 117 16.80 -26.68 27.70
C LYS A 117 15.95 -26.73 26.42
N ILE A 118 16.25 -27.67 25.51
CA ILE A 118 15.45 -27.89 24.31
C ILE A 118 14.03 -28.36 24.67
N ALA A 119 13.90 -29.33 25.59
CA ALA A 119 12.60 -29.82 26.03
C ALA A 119 11.74 -28.69 26.61
N ILE A 120 12.33 -27.85 27.48
CA ILE A 120 11.66 -26.67 28.05
C ILE A 120 11.23 -25.69 26.94
N CYS A 121 12.12 -25.36 26.01
CA CYS A 121 11.78 -24.46 24.91
C CYS A 121 10.66 -25.01 24.00
N ASN A 122 10.62 -26.33 23.78
CA ASN A 122 9.53 -26.96 23.03
C ASN A 122 8.20 -26.87 23.78
N GLU A 123 8.19 -27.10 25.09
CA GLU A 123 6.98 -26.96 25.92
C GLU A 123 6.43 -25.52 25.87
N ILE A 124 7.31 -24.52 26.03
CA ILE A 124 6.94 -23.11 25.92
C ILE A 124 6.37 -22.79 24.53
N ARG A 125 6.97 -23.37 23.48
CA ARG A 125 6.50 -23.19 22.11
C ARG A 125 5.12 -23.79 21.88
N GLU A 126 4.79 -24.92 22.50
CA GLU A 126 3.43 -25.49 22.49
C GLU A 126 2.46 -24.61 23.28
N ARG A 127 2.83 -24.13 24.47
CA ARG A 127 1.99 -23.19 25.25
C ARG A 127 1.67 -21.92 24.48
N ILE A 128 2.67 -21.32 23.82
CA ILE A 128 2.48 -20.16 22.94
C ILE A 128 1.50 -20.49 21.81
N ARG A 129 1.62 -21.65 21.16
CA ARG A 129 0.69 -22.07 20.11
C ARG A 129 -0.74 -22.20 20.64
N ASN A 130 -0.93 -22.81 21.81
CA ASN A 130 -2.24 -22.95 22.42
C ASN A 130 -2.86 -21.59 22.77
N ILE A 131 -2.09 -20.66 23.33
CA ILE A 131 -2.57 -19.29 23.61
C ILE A 131 -2.99 -18.58 22.31
N VAL A 132 -2.20 -18.73 21.24
CA VAL A 132 -2.54 -18.13 19.93
C VAL A 132 -3.83 -18.72 19.35
N GLU A 133 -4.08 -20.03 19.48
CA GLU A 133 -5.35 -20.63 19.06
C GLU A 133 -6.52 -20.14 19.93
N LEU A 134 -6.35 -20.05 21.26
CA LEU A 134 -7.38 -19.50 22.15
C LEU A 134 -7.74 -18.05 21.79
N ILE A 135 -6.75 -17.22 21.44
CA ILE A 135 -6.99 -15.85 20.97
C ILE A 135 -7.86 -15.83 19.69
N LYS A 136 -7.75 -16.83 18.81
CA LYS A 136 -8.58 -16.91 17.59
C LYS A 136 -10.03 -17.32 17.90
N GLU A 137 -10.23 -18.15 18.91
CA GLU A 137 -11.56 -18.66 19.27
C GLU A 137 -12.36 -17.68 20.13
N LYS A 138 -11.67 -16.93 21.00
CA LYS A 138 -12.34 -16.00 21.93
C LYS A 138 -12.82 -14.74 21.22
N LYS A 139 -14.07 -14.36 21.50
CA LYS A 139 -14.71 -13.13 21.00
C LYS A 139 -14.62 -11.95 21.97
N SER A 140 -14.40 -12.21 23.26
CA SER A 140 -14.34 -11.17 24.30
C SER A 140 -13.02 -10.41 24.26
N GLU A 141 -13.07 -9.08 24.15
CA GLU A 141 -11.89 -8.21 24.12
C GLU A 141 -11.04 -8.35 25.39
N THR A 142 -11.67 -8.48 26.56
CA THR A 142 -10.98 -8.61 27.86
C THR A 142 -10.22 -9.93 28.01
N GLU A 143 -10.79 -11.04 27.55
CA GLU A 143 -10.14 -12.35 27.59
C GLU A 143 -8.94 -12.40 26.64
N VAL A 144 -9.07 -11.74 25.48
CA VAL A 144 -7.99 -11.66 24.50
C VAL A 144 -6.85 -10.79 25.03
N GLU A 145 -7.14 -9.68 25.69
CA GLU A 145 -6.11 -8.83 26.34
C GLU A 145 -5.31 -9.62 27.39
N GLU A 146 -5.99 -10.41 28.21
CA GLU A 146 -5.35 -11.27 29.22
C GLU A 146 -4.44 -12.34 28.59
N LEU A 147 -4.91 -13.01 27.53
CA LEU A 147 -4.12 -13.99 26.77
C LEU A 147 -2.90 -13.37 26.09
N VAL A 148 -3.02 -12.16 25.54
CA VAL A 148 -1.89 -11.44 24.93
C VAL A 148 -0.87 -11.02 26.00
N ARG A 149 -1.33 -10.62 27.19
CA ARG A 149 -0.46 -10.33 28.33
C ARG A 149 0.29 -11.56 28.81
N GLU A 150 -0.37 -12.71 28.90
CA GLU A 150 0.24 -13.99 29.24
C GLU A 150 1.29 -14.40 28.19
N LEU A 151 0.94 -14.28 26.90
CA LEU A 151 1.85 -14.56 25.79
C LEU A 151 3.12 -13.70 25.86
N THR A 152 2.96 -12.42 26.17
CA THR A 152 4.07 -11.47 26.30
C THR A 152 4.97 -11.85 27.48
N LYS A 153 4.37 -12.19 28.62
CA LYS A 153 5.09 -12.65 29.82
C LYS A 153 5.89 -13.93 29.55
N LEU A 154 5.28 -14.94 28.92
CA LEU A 154 5.96 -16.19 28.58
C LEU A 154 7.17 -15.97 27.66
N ARG A 155 7.07 -15.03 26.72
CA ARG A 155 8.15 -14.70 25.80
C ARG A 155 9.32 -13.99 26.51
N GLU A 156 9.00 -13.10 27.43
CA GLU A 156 9.96 -12.31 28.20
C GLU A 156 10.72 -13.17 29.22
N GLU A 157 10.03 -14.10 29.88
CA GLU A 157 10.64 -15.05 30.82
C GLU A 157 11.55 -16.07 30.12
N ASN A 158 11.32 -16.33 28.82
CA ASN A 158 11.97 -17.39 28.07
C ASN A 158 12.71 -16.89 26.81
N LYS A 159 13.33 -15.71 26.87
CA LYS A 159 14.07 -15.10 25.75
C LYS A 159 15.11 -16.01 25.12
N ASP A 160 15.76 -16.85 25.93
CA ASP A 160 16.76 -17.81 25.49
C ASP A 160 16.24 -18.83 24.45
N CYS A 161 14.93 -19.08 24.43
CA CYS A 161 14.28 -19.98 23.47
C CYS A 161 13.95 -19.31 22.13
N PHE A 162 14.09 -17.99 22.03
CA PHE A 162 13.76 -17.19 20.85
C PHE A 162 14.97 -16.34 20.44
N PRO A 163 15.97 -16.93 19.74
CA PRO A 163 17.25 -16.27 19.47
C PRO A 163 17.16 -15.09 18.49
N SER A 164 16.00 -14.81 17.91
CA SER A 164 15.78 -13.60 17.12
C SER A 164 15.10 -12.54 18.01
N PRO A 165 15.57 -11.29 18.01
CA PRO A 165 14.81 -10.18 18.57
C PRO A 165 13.56 -10.00 17.72
N VAL A 166 12.52 -10.77 18.01
CA VAL A 166 11.19 -10.48 17.49
C VAL A 166 10.77 -9.27 18.29
N SER A 167 10.94 -8.08 17.72
CA SER A 167 10.38 -6.86 18.26
C SER A 167 8.94 -7.18 18.66
N PRO A 168 8.58 -7.07 19.95
CA PRO A 168 7.23 -7.39 20.38
C PRO A 168 6.29 -6.63 19.47
N VAL A 169 5.42 -7.37 18.76
CA VAL A 169 4.36 -6.72 17.97
C VAL A 169 3.63 -5.84 18.98
N PRO A 170 3.57 -4.51 18.77
CA PRO A 170 2.95 -3.62 19.74
C PRO A 170 1.58 -4.16 20.11
N LEU A 171 1.20 -4.15 21.39
CA LEU A 171 -0.14 -4.58 21.85
C LEU A 171 -1.25 -3.94 21.01
N ILE A 172 -1.05 -2.65 20.71
CA ILE A 172 -1.87 -1.86 19.79
C ILE A 172 -2.00 -2.59 18.45
N ALA A 173 -0.92 -3.08 17.85
CA ALA A 173 -0.87 -3.81 16.57
C ALA A 173 -1.45 -5.24 16.61
N LEU A 174 -1.78 -5.77 17.80
CA LEU A 174 -2.60 -6.98 17.99
C LEU A 174 -4.10 -6.67 18.10
N GLU A 175 -4.51 -5.60 18.79
CA GLU A 175 -5.92 -5.21 19.02
C GLU A 175 -6.72 -4.85 17.75
N SER A 176 -6.16 -4.10 16.81
CA SER A 176 -5.73 -4.85 15.63
C SER A 176 -6.55 -5.27 14.41
N ARG A 177 -5.83 -6.09 13.64
CA ARG A 177 -5.92 -7.56 13.62
C ARG A 177 -7.11 -8.16 14.35
N ILE A 178 -7.24 -8.09 15.69
CA ILE A 178 -8.40 -8.68 16.39
C ILE A 178 -9.71 -7.98 15.98
N LYS A 179 -9.80 -6.65 16.10
CA LYS A 179 -10.97 -5.84 15.67
C LYS A 179 -11.26 -6.01 14.18
N LYS A 180 -10.23 -6.07 13.33
CA LYS A 180 -10.37 -6.38 11.91
C LYS A 180 -10.92 -7.78 11.68
N ALA A 181 -10.43 -8.79 12.41
CA ALA A 181 -10.93 -10.16 12.30
C ALA A 181 -12.37 -10.27 12.80
N GLN A 182 -12.72 -9.60 13.89
CA GLN A 182 -14.10 -9.48 14.38
C GLN A 182 -15.00 -8.82 13.34
N SER A 183 -14.58 -7.67 12.77
CA SER A 183 -15.33 -6.97 11.72
C SER A 183 -15.52 -7.84 10.47
N VAL A 184 -14.51 -8.63 10.08
CA VAL A 184 -14.61 -9.59 8.97
C VAL A 184 -15.62 -10.70 9.31
N ASN A 185 -15.56 -11.25 10.52
CA ASN A 185 -16.48 -12.31 10.95
C ASN A 185 -17.93 -11.81 11.01
N GLU A 186 -18.17 -10.63 11.57
CA GLU A 186 -19.49 -9.98 11.60
C GLU A 186 -20.03 -9.79 10.18
N PHE A 187 -19.20 -9.27 9.27
CA PHE A 187 -19.58 -9.11 7.86
C PHE A 187 -19.92 -10.45 7.18
N LEU A 188 -19.15 -11.52 7.46
CA LEU A 188 -19.43 -12.84 6.91
C LEU A 188 -20.76 -13.42 7.42
N GLU A 189 -21.09 -13.21 8.69
CA GLU A 189 -22.38 -13.60 9.27
C GLU A 189 -23.54 -12.78 8.68
N GLU A 190 -23.40 -11.47 8.54
CA GLU A 190 -24.39 -10.61 7.87
C GLU A 190 -24.64 -11.07 6.42
N MET A 191 -23.58 -11.40 5.68
CA MET A 191 -23.65 -11.92 4.31
C MET A 191 -24.33 -13.31 4.23
N LYS A 192 -24.10 -14.16 5.23
CA LYS A 192 -24.74 -15.47 5.33
C LYS A 192 -26.24 -15.33 5.61
N ASN A 193 -26.61 -14.49 6.57
CA ASN A 193 -28.00 -14.17 6.90
C ASN A 193 -28.74 -13.60 5.67
N LEU A 194 -28.11 -12.68 4.94
CA LEU A 194 -28.67 -12.11 3.72
C LEU A 194 -28.91 -13.18 2.63
N LYS A 195 -28.00 -14.15 2.50
CA LYS A 195 -28.16 -15.28 1.57
C LYS A 195 -29.30 -16.21 1.98
N GLU A 196 -29.43 -16.49 3.28
CA GLU A 196 -30.52 -17.32 3.82
C GLU A 196 -31.88 -16.63 3.67
N GLU A 197 -31.98 -15.32 3.89
CA GLU A 197 -33.19 -14.51 3.63
C GLU A 197 -33.66 -14.63 2.17
N MET A 198 -32.72 -14.49 1.22
CA MET A 198 -33.01 -14.66 -0.21
C MET A 198 -33.50 -16.08 -0.52
N LEU A 199 -32.83 -17.11 0.00
CA LEU A 199 -33.22 -18.51 -0.23
C LEU A 199 -34.59 -18.84 0.38
N ASN A 200 -34.89 -18.34 1.58
CA ASN A 200 -36.19 -18.53 2.22
C ASN A 200 -37.31 -17.82 1.45
N THR A 201 -37.04 -16.64 0.90
CA THR A 201 -38.01 -15.91 0.07
C THR A 201 -38.31 -16.67 -1.23
N ILE A 202 -37.28 -17.24 -1.87
CA ILE A 202 -37.44 -18.02 -3.11
C ILE A 202 -38.11 -19.37 -2.87
N THR A 203 -37.82 -20.04 -1.74
CA THR A 203 -38.35 -21.39 -1.46
C THR A 203 -39.74 -21.38 -0.84
N SER A 204 -40.09 -20.35 -0.06
CA SER A 204 -41.40 -20.26 0.61
C SER A 204 -42.52 -19.81 -0.32
N GLN A 205 -42.18 -19.15 -1.43
CA GLN A 205 -43.15 -18.59 -2.36
C GLN A 205 -42.98 -19.28 -3.72
N ASN A 206 -44.09 -19.68 -4.34
CA ASN A 206 -44.09 -20.28 -5.67
C ASN A 206 -43.95 -19.18 -6.73
N LEU A 207 -42.82 -18.49 -6.69
CA LEU A 207 -42.57 -17.25 -7.43
C LEU A 207 -42.50 -17.49 -8.93
N THR A 208 -43.07 -16.56 -9.69
CA THR A 208 -42.86 -16.47 -11.13
C THR A 208 -41.44 -15.99 -11.45
N GLY A 209 -40.93 -16.28 -12.64
CA GLY A 209 -39.57 -15.88 -13.03
C GLY A 209 -39.30 -14.37 -12.95
N ARG A 210 -40.35 -13.53 -13.06
CA ARG A 210 -40.23 -12.06 -12.88
C ARG A 210 -40.02 -11.67 -11.42
N GLU A 211 -40.73 -12.31 -10.50
CA GLU A 211 -40.59 -12.05 -9.06
C GLU A 211 -39.24 -12.55 -8.54
N VAL A 212 -38.77 -13.71 -9.01
CA VAL A 212 -37.41 -14.20 -8.70
C VAL A 212 -36.35 -13.21 -9.15
N ALA A 213 -36.48 -12.63 -10.35
CA ALA A 213 -35.55 -11.62 -10.84
C ALA A 213 -35.54 -10.35 -9.97
N GLN A 214 -36.68 -9.96 -9.39
CA GLN A 214 -36.77 -8.85 -8.47
C GLN A 214 -36.07 -9.15 -7.14
N VAL A 215 -36.32 -10.32 -6.53
CA VAL A 215 -35.66 -10.77 -5.31
C VAL A 215 -34.13 -10.80 -5.48
N ILE A 216 -33.64 -11.27 -6.63
CA ILE A 216 -32.20 -11.27 -6.94
C ILE A 216 -31.63 -9.84 -7.05
N ARG A 217 -32.38 -8.89 -7.61
CA ARG A 217 -31.94 -7.48 -7.67
C ARG A 217 -31.83 -6.87 -6.28
N GLU A 218 -32.85 -7.05 -5.45
CA GLU A 218 -32.87 -6.56 -4.06
C GLU A 218 -31.73 -7.18 -3.24
N TYR A 219 -31.47 -8.48 -3.38
CA TYR A 219 -30.31 -9.14 -2.76
C TYR A 219 -28.98 -8.51 -3.19
N ASN A 220 -28.80 -8.25 -4.50
CA ASN A 220 -27.56 -7.67 -5.01
C ASN A 220 -27.36 -6.21 -4.55
N GLU A 221 -28.44 -5.45 -4.36
CA GLU A 221 -28.38 -4.09 -3.83
C GLU A 221 -27.99 -4.09 -2.35
N LYS A 222 -28.69 -4.87 -1.51
CA LYS A 222 -28.32 -5.07 -0.09
C LYS A 222 -26.88 -5.56 0.08
N ARG A 223 -26.44 -6.50 -0.77
CA ARG A 223 -25.06 -7.00 -0.77
C ARG A 223 -24.05 -5.88 -1.06
N ARG A 224 -24.33 -4.97 -2.00
CA ARG A 224 -23.45 -3.83 -2.31
C ARG A 224 -23.38 -2.85 -1.14
N GLU A 225 -24.49 -2.61 -0.47
CA GLU A 225 -24.55 -1.74 0.72
C GLU A 225 -23.71 -2.31 1.87
N LEU A 226 -23.89 -3.58 2.23
CA LEU A 226 -23.08 -4.25 3.25
C LEU A 226 -21.58 -4.20 2.95
N VAL A 227 -21.18 -4.44 1.69
CA VAL A 227 -19.77 -4.34 1.27
C VAL A 227 -19.25 -2.91 1.44
N LYS A 228 -20.06 -1.89 1.10
CA LYS A 228 -19.67 -0.48 1.25
C LYS A 228 -19.48 -0.10 2.71
N GLU A 229 -20.41 -0.49 3.58
CA GLU A 229 -20.31 -0.27 5.03
C GLU A 229 -19.11 -0.98 5.63
N PHE A 230 -18.85 -2.24 5.26
CA PHE A 230 -17.68 -2.98 5.71
C PHE A 230 -16.37 -2.30 5.30
N VAL A 231 -16.26 -1.84 4.06
CA VAL A 231 -15.08 -1.10 3.58
C VAL A 231 -14.88 0.20 4.37
N GLN A 232 -15.96 0.92 4.70
CA GLN A 232 -15.89 2.12 5.55
C GLN A 232 -15.43 1.78 6.97
N ARG A 233 -16.03 0.78 7.63
CA ARG A 233 -15.62 0.30 8.97
C ARG A 233 -14.14 -0.08 9.01
N ILE A 234 -13.65 -0.84 8.02
CA ILE A 234 -12.23 -1.21 7.94
C ILE A 234 -11.33 0.02 7.73
N HIS A 235 -11.77 1.02 6.98
CA HIS A 235 -11.01 2.26 6.78
C HIS A 235 -10.91 3.09 8.07
N GLU A 236 -12.01 3.20 8.83
CA GLU A 236 -12.06 3.90 10.12
C GLU A 236 -11.13 3.24 11.16
N ILE A 237 -11.17 1.90 11.29
CA ILE A 237 -10.28 1.15 12.20
C ILE A 237 -8.80 1.38 11.87
N ASN A 238 -8.46 1.69 10.61
CA ASN A 238 -7.09 2.04 10.23
C ASN A 238 -6.69 3.48 10.61
N LEU A 239 -7.66 4.40 10.74
CA LEU A 239 -7.41 5.83 11.00
C LEU A 239 -7.29 6.16 12.49
N GLU A 240 -8.06 5.53 13.37
CA GLU A 240 -8.02 5.76 14.84
C GLU A 240 -6.66 5.42 15.48
N ARG A 241 -5.75 4.78 14.74
CA ARG A 241 -4.55 4.14 15.28
C ARG A 241 -3.26 4.89 14.93
N MET A 242 -3.40 6.10 14.42
CA MET A 242 -2.29 6.99 14.08
C MET A 242 -1.81 7.85 15.26
N GLU A 243 -2.38 7.70 16.47
CA GLU A 243 -2.10 8.60 17.60
C GLU A 243 -0.66 8.53 18.14
N GLU A 244 0.14 7.52 17.78
CA GLU A 244 1.59 7.50 18.05
C GLU A 244 2.42 7.17 16.81
N ILE A 245 2.25 7.92 15.72
CA ILE A 245 3.24 7.90 14.64
C ILE A 245 4.57 8.47 15.15
N LYS A 246 5.47 7.60 15.57
CA LYS A 246 6.85 8.00 15.91
C LYS A 246 7.56 8.58 14.70
N GLU A 247 7.39 7.96 13.53
CA GLU A 247 7.98 8.40 12.27
C GLU A 247 7.34 7.68 11.07
N VAL A 248 6.78 8.41 10.10
CA VAL A 248 6.32 7.86 8.82
C VAL A 248 6.95 8.64 7.68
N VAL A 249 7.61 7.94 6.75
CA VAL A 249 8.18 8.55 5.55
C VAL A 249 7.25 8.26 4.37
N VAL A 250 6.68 9.32 3.80
CA VAL A 250 5.76 9.30 2.67
C VAL A 250 6.51 9.68 1.41
N ALA A 251 6.62 8.72 0.49
CA ALA A 251 7.14 8.92 -0.86
C ALA A 251 6.19 8.24 -1.86
N LYS A 252 6.72 7.60 -2.91
CA LYS A 252 5.94 6.69 -3.78
C LYS A 252 5.26 5.56 -3.01
N HIS A 253 5.94 5.08 -1.97
CA HIS A 253 5.41 4.13 -1.00
C HIS A 253 5.56 4.74 0.39
N VAL A 254 4.74 4.29 1.32
CA VAL A 254 4.81 4.74 2.71
C VAL A 254 5.74 3.81 3.46
N LYS A 255 6.81 4.35 4.05
CA LYS A 255 7.69 3.62 4.95
C LYS A 255 7.31 3.96 6.38
N TRP A 256 7.10 2.92 7.18
CA TRP A 256 6.82 3.06 8.60
C TRP A 256 7.80 2.16 9.34
N GLU A 257 8.64 2.76 10.17
CA GLU A 257 9.78 2.07 10.81
C GLU A 257 10.64 1.33 9.77
N ASN A 258 10.70 0.00 9.84
CA ASN A 258 11.46 -0.85 8.92
C ASN A 258 10.58 -1.51 7.83
N GLU A 259 9.28 -1.20 7.80
CA GLU A 259 8.33 -1.81 6.87
C GLU A 259 7.93 -0.85 5.75
N THR A 260 7.71 -1.42 4.56
CA THR A 260 7.18 -0.70 3.40
C THR A 260 5.72 -1.08 3.20
N LEU A 261 4.84 -0.08 3.25
CA LEU A 261 3.41 -0.23 3.06
C LEU A 261 3.05 0.18 1.63
N PHE A 262 2.61 -0.79 0.82
CA PHE A 262 2.32 -0.59 -0.60
C PHE A 262 0.89 -0.08 -0.89
N ASN A 263 -0.03 -0.19 0.08
CA ASN A 263 -1.47 0.07 -0.12
C ASN A 263 -2.02 1.23 0.70
N VAL A 264 -1.18 2.23 1.02
CA VAL A 264 -1.64 3.43 1.72
C VAL A 264 -2.08 4.45 0.67
N THR A 265 -3.34 4.86 0.69
CA THR A 265 -3.88 5.84 -0.27
C THR A 265 -3.89 7.26 0.30
N LYS A 266 -4.04 7.39 1.61
CA LYS A 266 -4.20 8.67 2.30
C LYS A 266 -3.68 8.57 3.72
N ILE A 267 -2.91 9.56 4.14
CA ILE A 267 -2.46 9.78 5.52
C ILE A 267 -3.05 11.12 5.96
N THR A 268 -3.67 11.18 7.14
CA THR A 268 -4.20 12.43 7.69
C THR A 268 -3.47 12.72 8.98
N VAL A 269 -2.82 13.88 9.07
CA VAL A 269 -2.00 14.29 10.21
C VAL A 269 -2.43 15.69 10.66
N ILE A 270 -2.36 15.97 11.96
CA ILE A 270 -2.74 17.28 12.50
C ILE A 270 -1.46 18.10 12.69
N VAL A 271 -1.26 19.15 11.91
CA VAL A 271 -0.07 20.03 11.99
C VAL A 271 -0.56 21.43 12.37
N ASP A 272 -0.02 22.01 13.44
CA ASP A 272 -0.47 23.31 13.97
C ASP A 272 -2.01 23.39 14.19
N GLY A 273 -2.64 22.28 14.60
CA GLY A 273 -4.08 22.19 14.81
C GLY A 273 -4.92 22.12 13.52
N LYS A 274 -4.31 21.99 12.35
CA LYS A 274 -4.99 21.83 11.06
C LYS A 274 -4.83 20.42 10.52
N ASN A 275 -5.88 19.88 9.91
CA ASN A 275 -5.86 18.58 9.25
C ASN A 275 -5.12 18.68 7.91
N VAL A 276 -3.95 18.06 7.84
CA VAL A 276 -3.14 17.93 6.63
C VAL A 276 -3.32 16.52 6.08
N THR A 277 -3.85 16.44 4.87
CA THR A 277 -3.96 15.17 4.13
C THR A 277 -2.74 15.00 3.22
N ILE A 278 -2.02 13.89 3.35
CA ILE A 278 -0.87 13.53 2.52
C ILE A 278 -1.21 12.25 1.74
N GLN A 279 -1.10 12.31 0.42
CA GLN A 279 -1.35 11.18 -0.47
C GLN A 279 -0.03 10.75 -1.13
N PRO A 280 0.42 9.50 -0.95
CA PRO A 280 1.59 8.97 -1.63
C PRO A 280 1.33 8.79 -3.13
N GLY A 281 2.40 8.84 -3.93
CA GLY A 281 2.35 8.72 -5.38
C GLY A 281 3.70 9.09 -6.00
N ASP A 282 3.80 9.16 -7.33
CA ASP A 282 5.03 9.59 -7.99
C ASP A 282 5.45 11.02 -7.54
N ASN A 283 4.45 11.86 -7.25
CA ASN A 283 4.62 13.08 -6.45
C ASN A 283 3.68 13.00 -5.25
N VAL A 284 4.18 13.33 -4.06
CA VAL A 284 3.39 13.31 -2.84
C VAL A 284 2.43 14.49 -2.85
N THR A 285 1.12 14.25 -2.74
CA THR A 285 0.13 15.33 -2.78
C THR A 285 -0.28 15.72 -1.37
N ILE A 286 -0.05 16.98 -1.00
CA ILE A 286 -0.43 17.57 0.29
C ILE A 286 -1.70 18.40 0.07
N VAL A 287 -2.75 18.13 0.84
CA VAL A 287 -4.02 18.86 0.79
C VAL A 287 -4.31 19.46 2.17
N VAL A 288 -4.39 20.80 2.21
CA VAL A 288 -4.69 21.58 3.43
C VAL A 288 -5.75 22.62 3.08
N GLU A 289 -6.93 22.54 3.70
CA GLU A 289 -8.03 23.51 3.49
C GLU A 289 -8.35 23.78 2.00
N GLY A 290 -8.30 22.73 1.17
CA GLY A 290 -8.56 22.81 -0.26
C GLY A 290 -7.40 23.34 -1.12
N VAL A 291 -6.27 23.71 -0.52
CA VAL A 291 -5.01 23.99 -1.24
C VAL A 291 -4.30 22.68 -1.51
N ILE A 292 -4.04 22.40 -2.78
CA ILE A 292 -3.36 21.18 -3.24
C ILE A 292 -1.92 21.54 -3.60
N VAL A 293 -0.95 20.85 -3.00
CA VAL A 293 0.48 21.00 -3.28
C VAL A 293 1.05 19.67 -3.73
N LYS A 294 1.79 19.67 -4.84
CA LYS A 294 2.54 18.50 -5.30
C LYS A 294 3.98 18.60 -4.83
N SER A 295 4.40 17.67 -3.98
CA SER A 295 5.76 17.54 -3.48
C SER A 295 6.55 16.57 -4.33
N THR A 296 7.67 17.02 -4.88
CA THR A 296 8.65 16.17 -5.57
C THR A 296 9.63 15.52 -4.59
N ILE A 297 9.68 16.03 -3.35
CA ILE A 297 10.52 15.50 -2.28
C ILE A 297 9.74 14.51 -1.40
N PRO A 298 10.41 13.47 -0.86
CA PRO A 298 9.81 12.60 0.15
C PRO A 298 9.59 13.38 1.45
N LEU A 299 8.45 13.13 2.10
CA LEU A 299 8.08 13.81 3.34
C LEU A 299 8.20 12.84 4.51
N LYS A 300 8.68 13.32 5.65
CA LYS A 300 8.74 12.60 6.91
C LYS A 300 7.79 13.27 7.88
N VAL A 301 6.85 12.51 8.44
CA VAL A 301 5.94 12.99 9.48
C VAL A 301 6.43 12.46 10.82
N ARG A 302 6.70 13.36 11.75
CA ARG A 302 7.16 13.05 13.10
C ARG A 302 6.57 14.04 14.09
N ASN A 303 5.96 13.55 15.17
CA ASN A 303 5.43 14.39 16.24
C ASN A 303 4.55 15.56 15.74
N ASN A 304 3.61 15.28 14.82
CA ASN A 304 2.74 16.32 14.23
C ASN A 304 3.47 17.41 13.43
N THR A 305 4.73 17.19 13.06
CA THR A 305 5.50 18.06 12.16
C THR A 305 5.83 17.33 10.87
N ILE A 306 5.85 18.07 9.76
CA ILE A 306 6.27 17.57 8.46
C ILE A 306 7.71 18.03 8.24
N GLU A 307 8.57 17.11 7.86
CA GLU A 307 9.99 17.31 7.58
C GLU A 307 10.30 16.80 6.17
N ASP A 308 11.34 17.34 5.53
CA ASP A 308 11.93 16.72 4.34
C ASP A 308 12.67 15.44 4.78
N ALA A 309 12.32 14.29 4.19
CA ALA A 309 12.83 13.00 4.66
C ALA A 309 14.34 12.82 4.45
N GLU A 310 14.96 13.57 3.54
CA GLU A 310 16.41 13.46 3.30
C GLU A 310 17.21 14.49 4.12
N THR A 311 16.70 15.72 4.25
CA THR A 311 17.40 16.80 4.95
C THR A 311 17.01 16.94 6.42
N ASN A 312 15.92 16.29 6.85
CA ASN A 312 15.26 16.44 8.15
C ASN A 312 14.93 17.91 8.50
N GLN A 313 14.76 18.77 7.49
CA GLN A 313 14.35 20.15 7.71
C GLN A 313 12.84 20.22 7.88
N SER A 314 12.41 20.84 8.98
CA SER A 314 10.99 21.02 9.31
C SER A 314 10.33 22.04 8.38
N ILE A 315 9.19 21.66 7.81
CA ILE A 315 8.29 22.47 7.01
C ILE A 315 7.25 23.06 7.96
N ARG A 316 7.43 24.32 8.36
CA ARG A 316 6.56 25.01 9.34
C ARG A 316 5.49 25.87 8.67
N GLU A 317 5.72 26.29 7.44
CA GLU A 317 4.73 27.06 6.70
C GLU A 317 3.76 26.14 5.99
N THR A 318 2.47 26.27 6.32
CA THR A 318 1.42 25.50 5.66
C THR A 318 1.08 26.10 4.29
N PRO A 319 0.62 25.28 3.33
CA PRO A 319 0.22 25.76 2.00
C PRO A 319 -0.80 26.90 2.00
N GLU A 320 -1.72 26.92 2.97
CA GLU A 320 -2.72 27.96 3.11
C GLU A 320 -2.13 29.28 3.61
N ARG A 321 -1.19 29.27 4.57
CA ARG A 321 -0.43 30.47 4.96
C ARG A 321 0.36 31.06 3.79
N VAL A 322 0.99 30.20 2.98
CA VAL A 322 1.72 30.62 1.78
C VAL A 322 0.76 31.25 0.75
N ARG A 323 -0.37 30.60 0.49
CA ARG A 323 -1.42 31.12 -0.41
C ARG A 323 -1.94 32.48 0.05
N ALA A 324 -2.15 32.69 1.35
CA ALA A 324 -2.66 33.95 1.90
C ALA A 324 -1.70 35.14 1.71
N ARG A 325 -0.39 34.89 1.57
CA ARG A 325 0.61 35.95 1.31
C ARG A 325 0.62 36.41 -0.15
N ILE A 326 0.15 35.57 -1.08
CA ILE A 326 0.14 35.84 -2.52
C ILE A 326 -1.20 36.49 -2.87
N ARG A 327 -1.16 37.72 -3.39
CA ARG A 327 -2.37 38.46 -3.77
C ARG A 327 -2.94 38.00 -5.12
N GLU A 328 -2.07 37.44 -5.96
CA GLU A 328 -2.42 36.93 -7.28
C GLU A 328 -3.17 35.60 -7.23
N GLN A 329 -3.85 35.26 -8.33
CA GLN A 329 -4.53 33.98 -8.44
C GLN A 329 -3.51 32.85 -8.60
N VAL A 330 -3.38 32.01 -7.56
CA VAL A 330 -2.51 30.82 -7.58
C VAL A 330 -3.09 29.77 -8.54
N ARG A 331 -2.28 29.33 -9.52
CA ARG A 331 -2.64 28.27 -10.48
C ARG A 331 -2.11 26.91 -10.04
N GLU A 332 -0.87 26.86 -9.58
CA GLU A 332 -0.21 25.64 -9.15
C GLU A 332 0.76 25.94 -8.01
N MET A 333 0.87 25.01 -7.06
CA MET A 333 1.85 25.06 -5.97
C MET A 333 2.59 23.73 -5.93
N ARG A 334 3.92 23.80 -5.92
CA ARG A 334 4.81 22.63 -5.80
C ARG A 334 5.74 22.82 -4.61
N LEU A 335 6.15 21.71 -4.00
CA LEU A 335 7.19 21.69 -2.98
C LEU A 335 8.41 20.97 -3.55
N GLU A 336 9.51 21.69 -3.66
CA GLU A 336 10.76 21.22 -4.29
C GLU A 336 11.95 21.49 -3.36
N ARG A 337 13.07 20.79 -3.57
CA ARG A 337 14.33 21.09 -2.88
C ARG A 337 15.17 22.03 -3.73
N LYS A 338 15.51 23.21 -3.20
CA LYS A 338 16.49 24.13 -3.80
C LYS A 338 17.55 24.46 -2.77
N GLU A 339 18.82 24.31 -3.14
CA GLU A 339 19.96 24.57 -2.25
C GLU A 339 19.87 23.82 -0.90
N ASN A 340 19.40 22.57 -0.93
CA ASN A 340 19.14 21.74 0.28
C ASN A 340 18.12 22.33 1.25
N LYS A 341 17.20 23.17 0.78
CA LYS A 341 16.06 23.66 1.56
C LYS A 341 14.74 23.31 0.87
N PRO A 342 13.69 22.96 1.62
CA PRO A 342 12.35 22.80 1.06
C PRO A 342 11.78 24.18 0.70
N VAL A 343 11.41 24.35 -0.56
CA VAL A 343 10.92 25.62 -1.13
C VAL A 343 9.61 25.36 -1.85
N TYR A 344 8.59 26.16 -1.52
CA TYR A 344 7.36 26.25 -2.27
C TYR A 344 7.60 27.04 -3.56
N VAL A 345 7.38 26.38 -4.70
CA VAL A 345 7.37 27.01 -6.03
C VAL A 345 5.91 27.24 -6.40
N VAL A 346 5.50 28.50 -6.40
CA VAL A 346 4.10 28.89 -6.65
C VAL A 346 3.99 29.59 -7.99
N ALA A 347 3.23 29.00 -8.91
CA ALA A 347 2.88 29.63 -10.18
C ALA A 347 1.55 30.38 -10.01
N ALA A 348 1.59 31.70 -10.10
CA ALA A 348 0.43 32.56 -9.98
C ALA A 348 0.21 33.39 -11.25
N SER A 349 -1.00 33.92 -11.41
CA SER A 349 -1.32 34.85 -12.49
C SER A 349 -1.95 36.13 -11.98
N LYS A 350 -1.38 37.25 -12.43
CA LYS A 350 -1.93 38.59 -12.22
C LYS A 350 -2.66 39.03 -13.49
N ALA A 351 -3.97 39.26 -13.39
CA ALA A 351 -4.72 39.92 -14.43
C ALA A 351 -4.46 41.43 -14.37
N GLY A 352 -4.29 42.07 -15.51
CA GLY A 352 -4.13 43.52 -15.60
C GLY A 352 -4.25 44.01 -17.04
N ARG A 353 -3.93 45.28 -17.28
CA ARG A 353 -3.94 45.89 -18.61
C ARG A 353 -2.57 46.48 -18.94
N LEU A 354 -1.95 45.98 -20.01
CA LEU A 354 -0.71 46.52 -20.54
C LEU A 354 -0.96 47.94 -21.09
N LEU A 355 -0.21 48.92 -20.56
CA LEU A 355 -0.38 50.34 -20.85
C LEU A 355 -1.82 50.85 -20.60
N GLY A 356 -2.59 50.17 -19.74
CA GLY A 356 -3.98 50.52 -19.42
C GLY A 356 -5.04 50.11 -20.47
N ILE A 357 -4.63 49.60 -21.64
CA ILE A 357 -5.54 49.35 -22.77
C ILE A 357 -5.75 47.86 -23.03
N ILE A 358 -4.66 47.08 -23.07
CA ILE A 358 -4.71 45.69 -23.57
C ILE A 358 -4.77 44.73 -22.37
N PRO A 359 -5.86 43.96 -22.17
CA PRO A 359 -5.94 42.99 -21.07
C PRO A 359 -4.89 41.89 -21.26
N VAL A 360 -4.12 41.62 -20.21
CA VAL A 360 -3.07 40.61 -20.19
C VAL A 360 -3.08 39.84 -18.87
N ASN A 361 -2.66 38.58 -18.92
CA ASN A 361 -2.41 37.76 -17.74
C ASN A 361 -0.91 37.58 -17.59
N VAL A 362 -0.33 38.17 -16.54
CA VAL A 362 1.10 38.05 -16.25
C VAL A 362 1.32 36.82 -15.39
N ASN A 363 2.13 35.89 -15.85
CA ASN A 363 2.57 34.76 -15.04
C ASN A 363 3.68 35.24 -14.09
N VAL A 364 3.52 34.98 -12.80
CA VAL A 364 4.49 35.31 -11.75
C VAL A 364 4.81 34.03 -11.00
N ASN A 365 6.09 33.71 -10.86
CA ASN A 365 6.54 32.55 -10.10
C ASN A 365 7.19 33.02 -8.81
N TYR A 366 6.68 32.53 -7.69
CA TYR A 366 7.22 32.79 -6.35
C TYR A 366 8.00 31.57 -5.87
N GLU A 367 9.15 31.82 -5.27
CA GLU A 367 9.92 30.83 -4.52
C GLU A 367 9.89 31.24 -3.05
N ILE A 368 9.21 30.45 -2.22
CA ILE A 368 8.96 30.77 -0.81
C ILE A 368 9.51 29.64 0.04
N SER A 369 10.36 29.95 1.02
CA SER A 369 10.92 28.97 1.95
C SER A 369 9.81 28.28 2.75
N ALA A 370 9.81 26.95 2.77
CA ALA A 370 8.82 26.18 3.53
C ALA A 370 9.12 26.16 5.05
N ILE A 371 10.30 26.64 5.46
CA ILE A 371 10.75 26.66 6.85
C ILE A 371 10.19 27.87 7.61
N ASP A 372 10.19 29.04 6.99
CA ASP A 372 9.88 30.34 7.62
C ASP A 372 9.00 31.26 6.76
N GLY A 373 8.71 30.86 5.51
CA GLY A 373 7.83 31.59 4.62
C GLY A 373 8.46 32.83 4.00
N THR A 374 9.78 32.97 4.11
CA THR A 374 10.50 34.06 3.45
C THR A 374 10.45 33.89 1.94
N THR A 375 10.19 34.98 1.21
CA THR A 375 10.22 34.97 -0.26
C THR A 375 11.67 35.05 -0.71
N ILE A 376 12.15 33.98 -1.32
CA ILE A 376 13.54 33.85 -1.82
C ILE A 376 13.66 34.60 -3.15
N THR A 377 12.78 34.27 -4.10
CA THR A 377 12.82 34.81 -5.46
C THR A 377 11.41 35.11 -5.96
N VAL A 378 11.26 36.24 -6.66
CA VAL A 378 10.06 36.57 -7.42
C VAL A 378 10.42 36.72 -8.88
N ASN A 379 10.10 35.71 -9.68
CA ASN A 379 10.35 35.74 -11.11
C ASN A 379 9.13 36.30 -11.83
N ARG A 380 9.30 37.50 -12.40
CA ARG A 380 8.29 38.21 -13.17
C ARG A 380 8.90 38.66 -14.50
N PRO A 381 8.12 38.68 -15.59
CA PRO A 381 8.57 39.27 -16.84
C PRO A 381 9.01 40.72 -16.64
N TRP A 382 10.09 41.14 -17.29
CA TRP A 382 10.65 42.48 -17.14
C TRP A 382 9.65 43.58 -17.52
N TRP A 383 8.71 43.31 -18.42
CA TRP A 383 7.66 44.26 -18.85
C TRP A 383 6.47 44.35 -17.88
N SER A 384 6.47 43.58 -16.78
CA SER A 384 5.36 43.56 -15.82
C SER A 384 5.07 44.91 -15.16
N PHE A 385 6.05 45.82 -15.11
CA PHE A 385 5.82 47.19 -14.60
C PHE A 385 4.93 48.05 -15.51
N LEU A 386 4.74 47.65 -16.78
CA LEU A 386 3.85 48.31 -17.74
C LEU A 386 2.39 47.88 -17.59
N VAL A 387 2.11 46.92 -16.71
CA VAL A 387 0.76 46.37 -16.49
C VAL A 387 0.13 47.07 -15.30
N PHE A 388 -0.95 47.82 -15.57
CA PHE A 388 -1.73 48.54 -14.58
C PHE A 388 -3.04 47.77 -14.30
N GLY A 389 -3.52 47.79 -13.07
CA GLY A 389 -4.69 47.01 -12.63
C GLY A 389 -4.42 46.28 -11.34
#